data_AF-K1S399-F1
#
_entry.id   AF-K1S399-F1
#
_cell.length_a   1.000
_cell.length_b   1.000
_cell.length_c   1.000
_cell.angle_alpha   90.00
_cell.angle_beta   90.00
_cell.angle_gamma   90.00
#
_symmetry.space_group_name_H-M   'P 1'
#
loop_
_entity.id
_entity.type
_entity.pdbx_description
1 polymer ?
#
loop_
_entity_poly.entity_id
_entity_poly.type
_entity_poly.pdbx_seq_one_letter_code
_entity_poly.pdbx_strand_id
1 'polypeptide(L)'
;MDYDEQLRMKLQRVNDALTRIGGVSMPVQDIIGMEYPLCYRNKAIYAVGTKDGRVVKGFYRASSHDITPVEQCLLQLPLADKAAQAVCDWMDLRGVAPYDEATGRGTGAASVHALRHAHARRRTVHSSERPVTRFTASGLQ
;
A
#
# COMPACT_ATOMS: atom_id res chain seq x y z
N MET A 1 -3.08 18.51 -8.68
CA MET A 1 -4.27 17.86 -9.27
C MET A 1 -5.31 17.73 -8.19
N ASP A 2 -6.44 18.37 -8.39
CA ASP A 2 -7.58 18.31 -7.46
C ASP A 2 -8.36 16.99 -7.61
N TYR A 3 -9.19 16.62 -6.65
CA TYR A 3 -9.96 15.37 -6.70
C TYR A 3 -10.96 15.35 -7.87
N ASP A 4 -11.62 16.49 -8.15
CA ASP A 4 -12.53 16.60 -9.30
C ASP A 4 -11.80 16.43 -10.63
N GLU A 5 -10.56 16.91 -10.71
CA GLU A 5 -9.70 16.70 -11.88
C GLU A 5 -9.36 15.21 -12.06
N GLN A 6 -9.11 14.48 -10.97
CA GLN A 6 -8.93 13.02 -11.03
C GLN A 6 -10.17 12.30 -11.57
N LEU A 7 -11.38 12.73 -11.19
CA LEU A 7 -12.63 12.14 -11.69
C LEU A 7 -12.80 12.39 -13.18
N ARG A 8 -12.56 13.63 -13.64
CA ARG A 8 -12.60 13.99 -15.07
C ARG A 8 -11.60 13.18 -15.90
N MET A 9 -10.36 13.05 -15.41
CA MET A 9 -9.34 12.26 -16.11
C MET A 9 -9.69 10.76 -16.18
N LYS A 10 -10.27 10.19 -15.12
CA LYS A 10 -10.76 8.80 -15.13
C LYS A 10 -11.91 8.62 -16.12
N LEU A 11 -12.86 9.55 -16.14
CA LEU A 11 -13.99 9.54 -17.07
C LEU A 11 -13.52 9.56 -18.52
N GLN A 12 -12.62 10.50 -18.85
CA GLN A 12 -12.02 10.59 -20.17
C GLN A 12 -11.31 9.29 -20.54
N ARG A 13 -10.48 8.75 -19.64
CA ARG A 13 -9.75 7.49 -19.89
C ARG A 13 -10.66 6.30 -20.17
N VAL A 14 -11.81 6.23 -19.49
CA VAL A 14 -12.83 5.18 -19.74
C VAL A 14 -13.48 5.38 -21.11
N ASN A 15 -13.94 6.60 -21.41
CA ASN A 15 -14.59 6.90 -22.69
C ASN A 15 -13.64 6.71 -23.90
N ASP A 16 -12.37 7.10 -23.76
CA ASP A 16 -11.33 6.89 -24.77
C ASP A 16 -11.12 5.39 -25.02
N ALA A 17 -11.06 4.57 -23.96
CA ALA A 17 -10.92 3.12 -24.08
C ALA A 17 -12.15 2.47 -24.72
N LEU A 18 -13.36 2.85 -24.29
CA LEU A 18 -14.62 2.32 -24.83
C LEU A 18 -14.79 2.66 -26.32
N THR A 19 -14.48 3.89 -26.72
CA THR A 19 -14.62 4.33 -28.11
C THR A 19 -13.54 3.70 -28.99
N ARG A 20 -12.26 3.85 -28.60
CA ARG A 20 -11.13 3.46 -29.46
C ARG A 20 -10.88 1.96 -29.51
N ILE A 21 -11.11 1.25 -28.41
CA ILE A 21 -10.83 -0.20 -28.30
C ILE A 21 -12.14 -0.99 -28.35
N GLY A 22 -13.16 -0.53 -27.61
CA GLY A 22 -14.42 -1.25 -27.49
C GLY A 22 -15.42 -1.01 -28.64
N GLY A 23 -15.22 0.01 -29.48
CA GLY A 23 -16.16 0.39 -30.54
C GLY A 23 -17.53 0.88 -30.01
N VAL A 24 -17.62 1.22 -28.73
CA VAL A 24 -18.86 1.68 -28.10
C VAL A 24 -18.96 3.21 -28.25
N SER A 25 -20.01 3.69 -28.90
CA SER A 25 -20.23 5.12 -29.14
C SER A 25 -21.01 5.83 -28.04
N MET A 26 -21.56 5.08 -27.08
CA MET A 26 -22.31 5.64 -25.95
C MET A 26 -21.34 6.04 -24.83
N PRO A 27 -21.22 7.34 -24.49
CA PRO A 27 -20.30 7.78 -23.45
C PRO A 27 -20.82 7.46 -22.05
N VAL A 28 -19.91 7.03 -21.19
CA VAL A 28 -20.11 7.05 -19.74
C VAL A 28 -20.22 8.50 -19.31
N GLN A 29 -21.20 8.80 -18.46
CA GLN A 29 -21.51 10.16 -18.04
C GLN A 29 -20.66 10.61 -16.86
N ASP A 30 -20.47 9.74 -15.85
CA ASP A 30 -19.84 10.12 -14.59
C ASP A 30 -19.02 8.98 -13.97
N ILE A 31 -18.07 9.36 -13.12
CA ILE A 31 -17.38 8.47 -12.19
C ILE A 31 -17.88 8.76 -10.79
N ILE A 32 -18.39 7.74 -10.10
CA ILE A 32 -18.83 7.86 -8.71
C ILE A 32 -17.60 8.12 -7.82
N GLY A 33 -17.49 9.36 -7.34
CA GLY A 33 -16.44 9.79 -6.43
C GLY A 33 -16.69 9.36 -4.98
N MET A 34 -15.66 9.53 -4.15
CA MET A 34 -15.69 9.35 -2.71
C MET A 34 -15.76 10.72 -2.03
N GLU A 35 -16.64 10.87 -1.04
CA GLU A 35 -16.79 12.11 -0.27
C GLU A 35 -15.49 12.49 0.48
N TYR A 36 -14.80 11.49 1.04
CA TYR A 36 -13.53 11.67 1.76
C TYR A 36 -12.44 10.76 1.14
N PRO A 37 -11.66 11.24 0.15
CA PRO A 37 -10.75 10.40 -0.65
C PRO A 37 -9.43 10.06 0.05
N LEU A 38 -9.43 9.90 1.37
CA LEU A 38 -8.27 9.59 2.21
C LEU A 38 -8.56 8.38 3.09
N CYS A 39 -7.51 7.73 3.60
CA CYS A 39 -7.60 6.62 4.55
C CYS A 39 -8.48 5.43 4.12
N TYR A 40 -8.76 5.27 2.82
CA TYR A 40 -9.69 4.25 2.32
C TYR A 40 -9.04 2.88 2.12
N ARG A 41 -7.71 2.78 2.11
CA ARG A 41 -6.98 1.54 1.83
C ARG A 41 -6.97 0.65 3.07
N ASN A 42 -7.53 -0.54 2.92
CA ASN A 42 -7.72 -1.52 4.01
C ASN A 42 -6.60 -2.57 4.12
N LYS A 43 -5.63 -2.51 3.20
CA LYS A 43 -4.44 -3.35 3.14
C LYS A 43 -3.22 -2.47 2.93
N ALA A 44 -2.39 -2.39 3.96
CA ALA A 44 -1.09 -1.76 3.88
C ALA A 44 -0.03 -2.80 3.62
N ILE A 45 0.86 -2.50 2.68
CA ILE A 45 2.06 -3.25 2.38
C ILE A 45 3.15 -2.19 2.32
N TYR A 46 4.06 -2.23 3.28
CA TYR A 46 5.27 -1.41 3.28
C TYR A 46 6.46 -2.26 2.91
N ALA A 47 7.29 -1.78 2.00
CA ALA A 47 8.64 -2.31 1.83
C ALA A 47 9.46 -1.93 3.07
N VAL A 48 10.30 -2.86 3.53
CA VAL A 48 11.22 -2.65 4.65
C VAL A 48 12.64 -2.81 4.14
N GLY A 49 13.49 -1.84 4.46
CA GLY A 49 14.91 -1.90 4.11
C GLY A 49 15.75 -1.04 5.04
N THR A 50 17.02 -0.88 4.70
CA THR A 50 17.96 -0.07 5.48
C THR A 50 18.30 1.19 4.71
N LYS A 51 18.22 2.34 5.37
CA LYS A 51 18.67 3.63 4.83
C LYS A 51 19.41 4.39 5.93
N ASP A 52 20.59 4.92 5.61
CA ASP A 52 21.46 5.64 6.55
C ASP A 52 21.71 4.86 7.87
N GLY A 53 21.85 3.54 7.76
CA GLY A 53 22.10 2.64 8.89
C GLY A 53 20.91 2.34 9.79
N ARG A 54 19.69 2.75 9.42
CA ARG A 54 18.45 2.47 10.18
C ARG A 54 17.44 1.68 9.36
N VAL A 55 16.62 0.87 10.02
CA VAL A 55 15.50 0.21 9.38
C VAL A 55 14.40 1.22 9.07
N VAL A 56 13.99 1.27 7.81
CA VAL A 56 12.96 2.18 7.31
C VAL A 56 11.81 1.41 6.67
N LYS A 57 10.60 1.96 6.80
CA LYS A 57 9.43 1.55 6.02
C LYS A 57 9.15 2.54 4.90
N GLY A 58 8.65 2.05 3.78
CA GLY A 58 8.31 2.92 2.67
C GLY A 58 7.68 2.21 1.48
N PHE A 59 7.72 2.88 0.35
CA PHE A 59 7.33 2.33 -0.95
C PHE A 59 8.51 2.37 -1.89
N TYR A 60 8.53 1.43 -2.83
CA TYR A 60 9.49 1.48 -3.92
C TYR A 60 9.24 2.68 -4.83
N ARG A 61 10.32 3.37 -5.20
CA ARG A 61 10.29 4.40 -6.24
C ARG A 61 9.93 3.74 -7.58
N ALA A 62 9.18 4.46 -8.41
CA ALA A 62 8.73 3.98 -9.72
C ALA A 62 9.87 3.33 -10.52
N SER A 63 9.60 2.13 -11.03
CA SER A 63 10.54 1.33 -11.83
C SER A 63 11.87 0.98 -11.12
N SER A 64 11.88 0.87 -9.78
CA SER A 64 13.08 0.49 -9.02
C SER A 64 12.71 -0.27 -7.74
N HIS A 65 13.70 -0.88 -7.08
CA HIS A 65 13.58 -1.40 -5.70
C HIS A 65 14.21 -0.44 -4.66
N ASP A 66 14.42 0.84 -5.02
CA ASP A 66 14.84 1.88 -4.05
C ASP A 66 13.65 2.28 -3.17
N ILE A 67 13.81 2.13 -1.85
CA ILE A 67 12.77 2.49 -0.89
C ILE A 67 12.80 4.00 -0.64
N THR A 68 11.66 4.63 -0.85
CA THR A 68 11.36 5.98 -0.38
C THR A 68 10.74 5.88 1.02
N PRO A 69 11.44 6.29 2.09
CA PRO A 69 10.90 6.25 3.44
C PRO A 69 9.64 7.10 3.56
N VAL A 70 8.63 6.59 4.26
CA VAL A 70 7.36 7.29 4.47
C VAL A 70 6.92 7.14 5.91
N GLU A 71 6.78 8.27 6.60
CA GLU A 71 6.22 8.32 7.95
C GLU A 71 4.73 7.97 7.95
N GLN A 72 3.96 8.62 7.05
CA GLN A 72 2.51 8.46 6.94
C GLN A 72 2.06 8.29 5.50
N CYS A 73 1.20 7.30 5.25
CA CYS A 73 0.54 7.14 3.97
C CYS A 73 -0.90 7.64 4.07
N LEU A 74 -1.21 8.75 3.39
CA LEU A 74 -2.55 9.38 3.41
C LEU A 74 -3.69 8.47 2.97
N LEU A 75 -3.38 7.41 2.22
CA LEU A 75 -4.36 6.45 1.73
C LEU A 75 -4.61 5.31 2.73
N GLN A 76 -3.68 5.05 3.65
CA GLN A 76 -3.79 4.01 4.68
C GLN A 76 -4.40 4.59 5.96
N LEU A 77 -4.90 3.71 6.82
CA LEU A 77 -5.26 4.11 8.17
C LEU A 77 -4.01 4.47 8.98
N PRO A 78 -4.04 5.51 9.84
CA PRO A 78 -2.90 5.86 10.70
C PRO A 78 -2.42 4.69 11.58
N LEU A 79 -3.31 3.75 11.91
CA LEU A 79 -2.95 2.55 12.66
C LEU A 79 -2.01 1.62 11.86
N ALA A 80 -2.15 1.53 10.54
CA ALA A 80 -1.28 0.73 9.70
C ALA A 80 0.15 1.32 9.66
N ASP A 81 0.25 2.65 9.60
CA ASP A 81 1.54 3.34 9.71
C ASP A 81 2.19 3.07 11.07
N LYS A 82 1.44 3.19 12.16
CA LYS A 82 1.93 2.89 13.52
C LYS A 82 2.38 1.44 13.66
N ALA A 83 1.62 0.49 13.12
CA ALA A 83 1.96 -0.93 13.17
C ALA A 83 3.26 -1.21 12.39
N ALA A 84 3.41 -0.63 11.21
CA ALA A 84 4.63 -0.79 10.41
C ALA A 84 5.84 -0.13 11.09
N GLN A 85 5.67 1.05 11.71
CA GLN A 85 6.74 1.71 12.45
C GLN A 85 7.18 0.88 13.66
N ALA A 86 6.24 0.32 14.42
CA ALA A 86 6.55 -0.54 15.56
C ALA A 86 7.37 -1.78 15.17
N VAL A 87 7.17 -2.32 13.95
CA VAL A 87 8.01 -3.40 13.42
C VAL A 87 9.43 -2.91 13.12
N CYS A 88 9.59 -1.75 12.47
CA CYS A 88 10.90 -1.15 12.22
C CYS A 88 11.66 -0.89 13.53
N ASP A 89 11.01 -0.27 14.51
CA ASP A 89 11.60 0.04 15.82
C ASP A 89 12.05 -1.25 16.54
N TRP A 90 11.24 -2.31 16.47
CA TRP A 90 11.59 -3.62 17.02
C TRP A 90 12.80 -4.24 16.30
N MET A 91 12.88 -4.11 14.97
CA MET A 91 14.01 -4.62 14.18
C MET A 91 15.31 -3.90 14.55
N ASP A 92 15.28 -2.57 14.64
CA ASP A 92 16.43 -1.76 15.07
C ASP A 92 16.86 -2.14 16.49
N LEU A 93 15.92 -2.24 17.43
CA LEU A 93 16.20 -2.60 18.83
C LEU A 93 16.85 -3.98 18.98
N ARG A 94 16.48 -4.93 18.10
CA ARG A 94 16.94 -6.33 18.16
C ARG A 94 18.08 -6.63 17.20
N GLY A 95 18.55 -5.65 16.43
CA GLY A 95 19.59 -5.85 15.42
C GLY A 95 19.16 -6.80 14.29
N VAL A 96 17.86 -6.88 13.99
CA VAL A 96 17.33 -7.74 12.92
C VAL A 96 17.45 -6.99 11.60
N ALA A 97 18.37 -7.41 10.75
CA ALA A 97 18.55 -6.81 9.43
C ALA A 97 17.32 -7.09 8.53
N PRO A 98 16.82 -6.08 7.79
CA PRO A 98 15.89 -6.28 6.69
C PRO A 98 16.46 -7.20 5.61
N TYR A 99 15.58 -7.69 4.75
CA TYR A 99 16.01 -8.43 3.57
C TYR A 99 16.69 -7.49 2.56
N ASP A 100 17.84 -7.90 2.06
CA ASP A 100 18.60 -7.23 1.01
C ASP A 100 18.53 -8.07 -0.27
N GLU A 101 17.78 -7.56 -1.25
CA GLU A 101 17.57 -8.21 -2.55
C GLU A 101 18.85 -8.28 -3.40
N ALA A 102 19.79 -7.34 -3.23
CA ALA A 102 21.02 -7.31 -4.02
C ALA A 102 22.00 -8.39 -3.58
N THR A 103 22.07 -8.66 -2.27
CA THR A 103 22.94 -9.70 -1.72
C THR A 103 22.21 -11.03 -1.48
N GLY A 104 20.88 -11.03 -1.56
CA GLY A 104 20.04 -12.16 -1.19
C GLY A 104 20.12 -12.52 0.31
N ARG A 105 20.63 -11.61 1.14
CA ARG A 105 20.89 -11.83 2.57
C ARG A 105 19.90 -11.08 3.43
N GLY A 106 19.75 -11.54 4.67
CA GLY A 106 18.83 -10.96 5.66
C GLY A 106 17.76 -11.96 6.08
N THR A 107 17.52 -12.05 7.38
CA THR A 107 16.49 -12.91 7.99
C THR A 107 15.21 -12.14 8.32
N GLY A 108 15.24 -10.81 8.15
CA GLY A 108 14.10 -9.91 8.34
C GLY A 108 13.05 -10.02 7.24
N ALA A 109 11.90 -9.37 7.46
CA ALA A 109 10.87 -9.29 6.44
C ALA A 109 11.27 -8.30 5.34
N ALA A 110 11.03 -8.65 4.07
CA ALA A 110 11.14 -7.70 2.95
C ALA A 110 9.97 -6.70 2.94
N SER A 111 8.85 -7.09 3.55
CA SER A 111 7.65 -6.25 3.64
C SER A 111 6.86 -6.49 4.92
N VAL A 112 6.17 -5.45 5.38
CA VAL A 112 5.21 -5.51 6.49
C VAL A 112 3.81 -5.36 5.93
N HIS A 113 2.96 -6.34 6.21
CA HIS A 113 1.56 -6.34 5.78
C HIS A 113 0.66 -6.10 6.98
N ALA A 114 -0.06 -4.97 6.97
CA ALA A 114 -1.14 -4.70 7.90
C ALA A 114 -2.46 -4.92 7.17
N LEU A 115 -3.20 -5.97 7.57
CA LEU A 115 -4.52 -6.30 7.06
C LEU A 115 -5.61 -5.91 8.07
N ARG A 116 -6.76 -5.48 7.52
CA ARG A 116 -8.10 -5.22 8.11
C ARG A 116 -8.49 -3.77 8.38
N HIS A 117 -9.40 -3.31 7.54
CA HIS A 117 -10.74 -2.88 7.91
C HIS A 117 -11.70 -3.20 6.75
N ALA A 118 -12.76 -3.98 6.97
CA ALA A 118 -13.90 -3.95 6.06
C ALA A 118 -14.72 -2.72 6.45
N HIS A 119 -14.82 -1.71 5.59
CA HIS A 119 -15.86 -0.69 5.75
C HIS A 119 -17.20 -1.36 5.43
N ALA A 120 -17.85 -1.90 6.46
CA ALA A 120 -19.19 -2.45 6.34
C ALA A 120 -20.19 -1.31 6.13
N ARG A 121 -20.72 -1.18 4.90
CA ARG A 121 -22.07 -0.63 4.73
C ARG A 121 -23.05 -1.80 4.91
N ARG A 122 -23.74 -1.81 6.05
CA ARG A 122 -24.91 -2.62 6.46
C ARG A 122 -24.87 -4.14 6.16
N ARG A 123 -24.84 -4.92 7.25
CA ARG A 123 -24.97 -6.39 7.44
C ARG A 123 -23.67 -7.21 7.44
N THR A 124 -23.36 -7.77 8.63
CA THR A 124 -22.51 -8.95 8.94
C THR A 124 -21.05 -8.89 8.44
N VAL A 125 -19.98 -8.91 9.25
CA VAL A 125 -19.59 -9.84 10.33
C VAL A 125 -18.61 -9.12 11.28
N HIS A 126 -18.79 -9.26 12.59
CA HIS A 126 -17.78 -8.85 13.58
C HIS A 126 -16.70 -9.93 13.69
N SER A 127 -15.45 -9.57 13.45
CA SER A 127 -14.30 -10.35 13.88
C SER A 127 -13.23 -9.37 14.35
N SER A 128 -12.87 -9.44 15.62
CA SER A 128 -11.91 -8.56 16.31
C SER A 128 -10.45 -8.93 16.07
N GLU A 129 -10.18 -9.93 15.23
CA GLU A 129 -8.83 -10.43 14.99
C GLU A 129 -8.08 -9.56 13.98
N ARG A 130 -6.87 -9.12 14.38
CA ARG A 130 -6.01 -8.20 13.64
C ARG A 130 -4.70 -8.91 13.28
N PRO A 131 -4.63 -9.62 12.15
CA PRO A 131 -3.41 -10.28 11.75
C PRO A 131 -2.43 -9.25 11.17
N VAL A 132 -1.27 -9.11 11.83
CA VAL A 132 -0.06 -8.59 11.19
C VAL A 132 0.66 -9.80 10.63
N THR A 133 0.77 -9.89 9.30
CA THR A 133 1.47 -11.02 8.66
C THR A 133 2.88 -10.58 8.33
N ARG A 134 3.86 -11.25 8.96
CA ARG A 134 5.28 -11.13 8.63
C ARG A 134 5.58 -12.14 7.52
N PHE A 135 6.07 -11.66 6.37
CA PHE A 135 6.65 -12.53 5.36
C PHE A 135 8.17 -12.54 5.55
N THR A 136 8.70 -13.63 6.07
CA THR A 136 10.12 -13.94 5.94
C THR A 136 10.32 -14.46 4.51
N ALA A 137 11.30 -13.93 3.78
CA ALA A 137 11.67 -14.47 2.48
C ALA A 137 12.25 -15.89 2.69
N SER A 138 11.41 -16.90 2.70
CA SER A 138 11.81 -18.31 2.62
C SER A 138 11.57 -18.81 1.20
N GLY A 139 12.62 -18.75 0.38
CA GLY A 139 12.80 -19.55 -0.84
C GLY A 139 11.93 -19.18 -2.05
N LEU A 140 12.49 -18.38 -2.96
CA LEU A 140 12.48 -18.79 -4.38
C LEU A 140 13.80 -19.55 -4.60
N GLN A 141 13.71 -20.88 -4.69
CA GLN A 141 14.67 -21.71 -5.41
C GLN A 141 14.07 -22.02 -6.78
#